data_AF-A0A9K3HS84-F1
#
_entry.id   AF-A0A9K3HS84-F1
#
_cell.length_a   1.000
_cell.length_b   1.000
_cell.length_c   1.000
_cell.angle_alpha   90.00
_cell.angle_beta   90.00
_cell.angle_gamma   90.00
#
_symmetry.space_group_name_H-M   'P 1'
#
loop_
_entity.id
_entity.type
_entity.pdbx_description
1 polymer ?
#
loop_
_entity_poly.entity_id
_entity_poly.type
_entity_poly.pdbx_seq_one_letter_code
_entity_poly.pdbx_strand_id
1 'polypeptide(L)'
;MFLARFAKYHYENRTLYDIIHHDLWNQIFPGSLRKYLKTAYSCLKEDRVQRPNMLNVVDELEKALEEALRFDELEKLEKALKFQLRHDIFVRQALNFQLRHEYFVE
;
A
#
# COMPACT_ATOMS: atom_id res chain seq x y z
N MET A 1 -14.94 -0.20 29.43
CA MET A 1 -14.11 -0.20 28.21
C MET A 1 -14.90 -0.82 27.05
N PHE A 2 -15.86 -0.07 26.50
CA PHE A 2 -16.76 -0.55 25.42
C PHE A 2 -16.01 -0.69 24.08
N LEU A 3 -15.23 0.33 23.72
CA LEU A 3 -14.48 0.39 22.46
C LEU A 3 -13.51 -0.77 22.26
N ALA A 4 -12.82 -1.22 23.32
CA ALA A 4 -11.89 -2.35 23.23
C ALA A 4 -12.61 -3.66 22.89
N ARG A 5 -13.76 -3.94 23.54
CA ARG A 5 -14.59 -5.11 23.23
C ARG A 5 -15.18 -5.02 21.82
N PHE A 6 -15.65 -3.84 21.44
CA PHE A 6 -16.18 -3.58 20.11
C PHE A 6 -15.14 -3.83 19.01
N ALA A 7 -13.94 -3.25 19.14
CA ALA A 7 -12.84 -3.47 18.21
C ALA A 7 -12.39 -4.94 18.13
N LYS A 8 -12.29 -5.63 19.28
CA LYS A 8 -12.00 -7.08 19.31
C LYS A 8 -13.05 -7.89 18.56
N TYR A 9 -14.33 -7.63 18.82
CA TYR A 9 -15.45 -8.32 18.16
C TYR A 9 -15.34 -8.22 16.63
N HIS A 10 -15.12 -7.01 16.11
CA HIS A 10 -14.98 -6.81 14.67
C HIS A 10 -13.70 -7.44 14.09
N TYR A 11 -12.60 -7.44 14.84
CA TYR A 11 -11.37 -8.12 14.44
C TYR A 11 -11.55 -9.64 14.34
N GLU A 12 -12.13 -10.25 15.38
CA GLU A 12 -12.32 -11.71 15.48
C GLU A 12 -13.35 -12.24 14.47
N ASN A 13 -14.40 -11.46 14.20
CA ASN A 13 -15.43 -11.82 13.21
C ASN A 13 -15.11 -11.37 11.78
N ARG A 14 -13.93 -10.76 11.55
CA ARG A 14 -13.50 -10.23 10.24
C ARG A 14 -14.45 -9.17 9.66
N THR A 15 -15.10 -8.40 10.51
CA THR A 15 -16.05 -7.31 10.17
C THR A 15 -15.44 -5.94 10.43
N LEU A 16 -14.11 -5.79 10.40
CA LEU A 16 -13.42 -4.52 10.61
C LEU A 16 -13.77 -3.45 9.56
N TYR A 17 -14.18 -3.88 8.37
CA TYR A 17 -14.62 -2.98 7.32
C TYR A 17 -15.89 -2.19 7.70
N ASP A 18 -16.68 -2.68 8.65
CA ASP A 18 -17.89 -2.00 9.15
C ASP A 18 -17.57 -0.83 10.08
N ILE A 19 -16.36 -0.80 10.66
CA ILE A 19 -15.98 0.18 11.70
C ILE A 19 -14.81 1.07 11.31
N ILE A 20 -13.99 0.64 10.35
CA ILE A 20 -12.91 1.45 9.79
C ILE A 20 -13.48 2.32 8.70
N HIS A 21 -13.19 3.62 8.76
CA HIS A 21 -13.66 4.60 7.77
C HIS A 21 -13.30 4.15 6.34
N HIS A 22 -14.25 4.23 5.41
CA HIS A 22 -14.07 3.74 4.05
C HIS A 22 -12.84 4.34 3.35
N ASP A 23 -12.61 5.64 3.53
CA ASP A 23 -11.46 6.31 2.92
C ASP A 23 -10.11 5.78 3.39
N LEU A 24 -10.02 5.27 4.63
CA LEU A 24 -8.78 4.69 5.15
C LEU A 24 -8.46 3.36 4.46
N TRP A 25 -9.46 2.59 4.03
CA TRP A 25 -9.23 1.36 3.27
C TRP A 25 -8.60 1.62 1.91
N ASN A 26 -8.97 2.73 1.27
CA ASN A 26 -8.47 3.09 -0.05
C ASN A 26 -7.09 3.76 0.01
N GLN A 27 -6.70 4.30 1.18
CA GLN A 27 -5.43 5.00 1.36
C GLN A 27 -4.31 4.10 1.90
N ILE A 28 -4.65 3.02 2.62
CA ILE A 28 -3.64 2.17 3.27
C ILE A 28 -3.33 0.97 2.39
N PHE A 29 -2.05 0.74 2.12
CA PHE A 29 -1.58 -0.46 1.44
C PHE A 29 -2.08 -1.73 2.18
N PRO A 30 -2.74 -2.69 1.51
CA PRO A 30 -3.35 -3.84 2.17
C PRO A 30 -2.38 -4.68 3.03
N GLY A 31 -1.11 -4.76 2.62
CA GLY A 31 -0.08 -5.48 3.36
C GLY A 31 0.23 -4.84 4.73
N SER A 32 0.42 -3.52 4.75
CA SER A 32 0.70 -2.78 5.98
C SER A 32 -0.55 -2.70 6.87
N LEU A 33 -1.75 -2.61 6.28
CA LEU A 33 -3.01 -2.64 7.02
C LEU A 33 -3.15 -3.89 7.89
N ARG A 34 -2.81 -5.06 7.35
CA ARG A 34 -2.84 -6.31 8.13
C ARG A 34 -1.94 -6.25 9.37
N LYS A 35 -0.76 -5.63 9.26
CA LYS A 35 0.15 -5.46 10.40
C LYS A 35 -0.41 -4.48 11.43
N TYR A 36 -0.89 -3.32 10.99
CA TYR A 36 -1.54 -2.33 11.89
C TYR A 36 -2.67 -2.96 12.71
N LEU A 37 -3.57 -3.69 12.05
CA LEU A 37 -4.72 -4.33 12.70
C LEU A 37 -4.28 -5.42 13.69
N LYS A 38 -3.31 -6.26 13.31
CA LYS A 38 -2.79 -7.32 14.19
C LYS A 38 -2.10 -6.76 15.43
N THR A 39 -1.31 -5.69 15.27
CA THR A 39 -0.63 -5.02 16.38
C THR A 39 -1.65 -4.37 17.32
N ALA A 40 -2.61 -3.63 16.77
CA ALA A 40 -3.68 -3.02 17.55
C ALA A 40 -4.51 -4.06 18.33
N TYR A 41 -4.87 -5.17 17.69
CA TYR A 41 -5.58 -6.27 18.35
C TYR A 41 -4.78 -6.92 19.48
N SER A 42 -3.47 -7.13 19.27
CA SER A 42 -2.57 -7.69 20.29
C SER A 42 -2.49 -6.80 21.54
N CYS A 43 -2.53 -5.48 21.39
CA CYS A 43 -2.60 -4.54 22.51
C CYS A 43 -3.89 -4.65 23.34
N LEU A 44 -4.98 -5.19 22.75
CA LEU A 44 -6.29 -5.33 23.38
C LEU A 44 -6.49 -6.70 24.06
N LYS A 45 -5.48 -7.58 24.06
CA LYS A 45 -5.58 -8.90 24.73
C LYS A 45 -5.89 -8.72 26.22
N GLU A 46 -6.75 -9.58 26.75
CA GLU A 46 -7.21 -9.47 28.15
C GLU A 46 -6.05 -9.72 29.12
N ASP A 47 -5.35 -10.84 28.90
CA ASP A 47 -4.16 -11.20 29.64
C ASP A 47 -3.01 -10.25 29.29
N ARG A 48 -2.43 -9.63 30.33
CA ARG A 48 -1.29 -8.73 30.22
C ARG A 48 -0.07 -9.43 29.61
N VAL A 49 0.12 -10.73 29.86
CA VAL A 49 1.26 -11.50 29.34
C VAL A 49 1.18 -11.66 27.82
N GLN A 50 -0.02 -11.60 27.26
CA GLN A 50 -0.23 -11.66 25.81
C GLN A 50 -0.11 -10.30 25.11
N ARG A 51 -0.08 -9.19 25.87
CA ARG A 51 0.07 -7.86 25.28
C ARG A 51 1.54 -7.63 24.91
N PRO A 52 1.80 -7.07 23.72
CA PRO A 52 3.16 -6.67 23.37
C PRO A 52 3.62 -5.54 24.31
N ASN A 53 4.92 -5.51 24.60
CA ASN A 53 5.53 -4.33 25.20
C ASN A 53 5.62 -3.21 24.13
N MET A 54 5.89 -1.98 24.57
CA MET A 54 5.92 -0.83 23.64
C MET A 54 7.03 -0.91 22.59
N LEU A 55 8.17 -1.56 22.90
CA LEU A 55 9.24 -1.75 21.91
C LEU A 55 8.77 -2.66 20.77
N ASN A 56 8.09 -3.75 21.10
CA ASN A 56 7.51 -4.65 20.11
C ASN A 56 6.41 -3.95 19.30
N VAL A 57 5.62 -3.08 19.92
CA VAL A 57 4.62 -2.27 19.19
C VAL A 57 5.29 -1.35 18.18
N VAL A 58 6.33 -0.61 18.60
CA VAL A 58 7.06 0.30 17.71
C VAL A 58 7.71 -0.46 16.55
N ASP A 59 8.42 -1.56 16.83
CA ASP A 59 9.07 -2.41 15.82
C ASP A 59 8.08 -2.94 14.77
N GLU A 60 6.90 -3.41 15.18
CA GLU A 60 5.86 -3.86 14.23
C GLU A 60 5.27 -2.70 13.41
N LEU A 61 5.17 -1.50 13.99
CA LEU A 61 4.69 -0.30 13.28
C LEU A 61 5.72 0.23 12.29
N GLU A 62 7.01 0.21 12.62
CA GLU A 62 8.11 0.57 11.71
C GLU A 62 8.14 -0.38 10.51
N LYS A 63 8.03 -1.69 10.74
CA LYS A 63 7.94 -2.69 9.65
C LYS A 63 6.72 -2.47 8.75
N ALA A 64 5.57 -2.12 9.34
CA ALA A 64 4.36 -1.82 8.57
C ALA A 64 4.53 -0.54 7.73
N LEU A 65 5.20 0.48 8.29
CA LEU A 65 5.50 1.73 7.59
C LEU A 65 6.49 1.50 6.44
N GLU A 66 7.56 0.73 6.65
CA GLU A 66 8.51 0.39 5.58
C GLU A 66 7.84 -0.37 4.42
N GLU A 67 6.89 -1.26 4.71
CA GLU A 67 6.10 -1.93 3.68
C GLU A 67 5.23 -0.96 2.89
N ALA A 68 4.59 0.00 3.57
CA ALA A 68 3.79 1.02 2.91
C ALA A 68 4.65 1.92 2.00
N LEU A 69 5.77 2.43 2.51
CA LEU A 69 6.68 3.30 1.76
C LEU A 69 7.28 2.61 0.52
N ARG A 70 7.70 1.34 0.66
CA ARG A 70 8.19 0.55 -0.48
C ARG A 70 7.15 0.42 -1.59
N PHE A 71 5.89 0.24 -1.24
CA PHE A 71 4.82 0.15 -2.23
C PHE A 71 4.55 1.50 -2.92
N ASP A 72 4.53 2.59 -2.17
CA ASP A 72 4.37 3.95 -2.73
C ASP A 72 5.50 4.30 -3.71
N GLU A 73 6.74 3.89 -3.41
CA GLU A 73 7.89 4.05 -4.30
C GLU A 73 7.74 3.22 -5.59
N LEU A 74 7.32 1.96 -5.48
CA LEU A 74 7.05 1.11 -6.64
C LEU A 74 5.96 1.69 -7.53
N GLU A 75 4.89 2.24 -6.97
CA GLU A 75 3.82 2.86 -7.74
C GLU A 75 4.30 4.12 -8.48
N LYS A 76 5.13 4.95 -7.83
CA LYS A 76 5.77 6.11 -8.47
C LYS A 76 6.67 5.68 -9.63
N LEU A 77 7.49 4.66 -9.42
CA LEU A 77 8.38 4.09 -10.44
C LEU A 77 7.59 3.51 -11.62
N GLU A 78 6.49 2.79 -11.36
CA GLU A 78 5.64 2.25 -12.41
C GLU A 78 5.02 3.37 -13.25
N LYS A 79 4.52 4.43 -12.62
CA LYS A 79 3.97 5.61 -13.32
C LYS A 79 5.05 6.30 -14.17
N ALA A 80 6.25 6.48 -13.61
CA ALA A 80 7.39 7.05 -14.33
C ALA A 80 7.79 6.19 -15.54
N LEU A 81 7.87 4.87 -15.37
CA LEU A 81 8.20 3.94 -16.44
C LEU A 81 7.13 3.94 -17.55
N LYS A 82 5.85 3.92 -17.19
CA LYS A 82 4.74 4.04 -18.16
C LYS A 82 4.79 5.34 -18.96
N PHE A 83 5.16 6.44 -18.32
CA PHE A 83 5.35 7.72 -19.00
C PHE A 83 6.54 7.65 -19.97
N GLN A 84 7.68 7.14 -19.52
CA GLN A 84 8.88 6.99 -20.33
C GLN A 84 8.65 6.09 -21.55
N LEU A 85 8.02 4.93 -21.36
CA LEU A 85 7.71 3.99 -22.43
C LEU A 85 6.79 4.63 -23.49
N ARG A 86 5.79 5.42 -23.08
CA ARG A 86 4.94 6.16 -24.03
C ARG A 86 5.76 7.18 -24.85
N HIS A 87 6.66 7.89 -24.19
CA HIS A 87 7.53 8.86 -24.87
C HIS A 87 8.46 8.15 -25.88
N ASP A 88 9.10 7.05 -25.49
CA ASP A 88 9.99 6.29 -26.38
C ASP A 88 9.27 5.68 -27.59
N ILE A 89 8.04 5.17 -27.40
CA ILE A 89 7.20 4.67 -28.49
C ILE A 89 6.89 5.80 -29.47
N PHE A 90 6.52 6.99 -28.97
CA PHE A 90 6.22 8.14 -29.80
C PHE A 90 7.44 8.61 -30.60
N VAL A 91 8.60 8.75 -29.96
CA VAL A 91 9.86 9.12 -30.63
C VAL A 91 10.23 8.10 -31.71
N ARG A 92 10.11 6.80 -31.43
CA ARG A 92 10.34 5.74 -32.43
C ARG A 92 9.37 5.83 -33.60
N GLN A 93 8.09 6.10 -33.35
CA GLN A 93 7.11 6.28 -34.42
C GLN A 93 7.43 7.50 -35.28
N ALA A 94 7.82 8.63 -34.67
CA ALA A 94 8.23 9.84 -35.38
C ALA A 94 9.48 9.61 -36.25
N LEU A 95 10.52 8.98 -35.68
CA LEU A 95 11.73 8.60 -36.43
C LEU A 95 11.40 7.66 -37.60
N ASN A 96 10.57 6.65 -37.37
CA ASN A 96 10.14 5.73 -38.43
C ASN A 96 9.30 6.42 -39.52
N PHE A 97 8.53 7.44 -39.16
CA PHE A 97 7.79 8.26 -40.13
C PHE A 97 8.74 9.14 -40.93
N GLN A 98 9.71 9.78 -40.28
CA GLN A 98 10.73 10.62 -40.93
C GLN A 98 11.60 9.80 -41.89
N LEU A 99 12.09 8.63 -41.45
CA LEU A 99 12.83 7.71 -42.30
C LEU A 99 11.98 7.26 -43.50
N ARG A 100 10.70 6.92 -43.30
CA ARG A 100 9.83 6.64 -44.46
C ARG A 100 9.72 7.83 -45.40
N HIS A 101 9.64 9.05 -44.89
CA HIS A 101 9.56 10.23 -45.73
C HIS A 101 10.86 10.54 -46.49
N GLU A 102 12.02 10.19 -45.94
CA GLU A 102 13.34 10.38 -46.58
C GLU A 102 13.65 9.31 -47.64
N TYR A 103 13.10 8.09 -47.50
CA TYR A 103 13.36 6.97 -48.43
C TYR A 103 12.23 6.72 -49.45
N PHE A 104 11.14 7.51 -49.45
CA PHE A 104 10.00 7.38 -50.39
C PHE A 104 9.74 8.65 -51.23
N VAL A 105 10.73 9.55 -51.33
CA VAL A 105 10.77 10.59 -52.36
C VAL A 105 11.72 10.11 -53.47
N GLU A 106 11.24 9.14 -54.27
CA GLU A 106 11.70 8.87 -55.63
C GLU A 106 10.58 9.22 -56.61
#